data_AF-A0A512ADW8-F1
#
_entry.id   AF-A0A512ADW8-F1
#
_cell.length_a   1.000
_cell.length_b   1.000
_cell.length_c   1.000
_cell.angle_alpha   90.00
_cell.angle_beta   90.00
_cell.angle_gamma   90.00
#
_symmetry.space_group_name_H-M   'P 1'
#
loop_
_entity.id
_entity.type
_entity.pdbx_description
1 polymer ?
#
loop_
_entity_poly.entity_id
_entity_poly.type
_entity_poly.pdbx_seq_one_letter_code
_entity_poly.pdbx_strand_id
1 'polypeptide(L)'
;MGQLNFIINLLKIKDKNIIILDYKDSGTHKEIFAKLDYPAPKCPHRQGEMAKYDFQKESKIPYLECAGYKTLIRLKKRCFRCKICRKKAVAETSLRRP
;
A
#
# COMPACT_ATOMS: atom_id res chain seq x y z
N MET A 1 -8.22 -14.90 -10.97
CA MET A 1 -8.78 -14.66 -9.61
C MET A 1 -8.09 -15.47 -8.51
N GLY A 2 -7.77 -16.76 -8.70
CA GLY A 2 -7.24 -17.62 -7.61
C GLY A 2 -5.83 -17.29 -7.09
N GLN A 3 -4.88 -16.92 -7.96
CA GLN A 3 -3.49 -16.65 -7.57
C GLN A 3 -3.35 -15.42 -6.66
N LEU A 4 -4.09 -14.33 -6.91
CA LEU A 4 -4.04 -13.13 -6.07
C LEU A 4 -4.60 -13.40 -4.67
N ASN A 5 -5.71 -14.14 -4.55
CA ASN A 5 -6.27 -14.52 -3.26
C ASN A 5 -5.30 -15.43 -2.48
N PHE A 6 -4.59 -16.33 -3.16
CA PHE A 6 -3.54 -17.14 -2.54
C PHE A 6 -2.41 -16.27 -1.98
N ILE A 7 -1.96 -15.26 -2.74
CA ILE A 7 -0.93 -14.31 -2.29
C ILE A 7 -1.42 -13.50 -1.09
N ILE A 8 -2.65 -12.98 -1.09
CA ILE A 8 -3.22 -12.23 0.04
C ILE A 8 -3.22 -13.09 1.31
N ASN A 9 -3.65 -14.35 1.19
CA ASN A 9 -3.67 -15.30 2.29
C ASN A 9 -2.26 -15.65 2.78
N LEU A 10 -1.31 -15.86 1.86
CA LEU A 10 0.08 -16.17 2.18
C LEU A 10 0.77 -15.02 2.91
N LEU A 11 0.57 -13.78 2.43
CA LEU A 11 1.14 -12.58 3.02
C LEU A 11 0.40 -12.11 4.29
N LYS A 12 -0.62 -12.85 4.75
CA LYS A 12 -1.41 -12.52 5.95
C LYS A 12 -1.76 -11.02 6.06
N ILE A 13 -2.01 -10.36 4.92
CA ILE A 13 -2.28 -8.92 4.91
C ILE A 13 -3.66 -8.72 5.52
N LYS A 14 -3.70 -8.23 6.75
CA LYS A 14 -4.95 -8.01 7.51
C LYS A 14 -5.69 -6.73 7.08
N ASP A 15 -4.99 -5.80 6.46
CA ASP A 15 -5.53 -4.50 6.08
C ASP A 15 -6.32 -4.61 4.77
N LYS A 16 -7.65 -4.47 4.88
CA LYS A 16 -8.60 -4.54 3.75
C LYS A 16 -8.46 -3.38 2.76
N ASN A 17 -7.76 -2.30 3.14
CA ASN A 17 -7.54 -1.14 2.29
C ASN A 17 -6.30 -1.31 1.39
N ILE A 18 -5.56 -2.41 1.55
CA ILE A 18 -4.49 -2.81 0.65
C ILE A 18 -5.10 -3.62 -0.49
N ILE A 19 -5.02 -3.05 -1.69
CA ILE A 19 -5.51 -3.66 -2.92
C ILE A 19 -4.29 -4.13 -3.70
N ILE A 20 -4.18 -5.44 -3.92
CA ILE A 20 -3.18 -6.00 -4.83
C ILE A 20 -3.65 -5.74 -6.26
N LEU A 21 -2.80 -5.09 -7.04
CA LEU A 21 -3.03 -4.74 -8.43
C LEU A 21 -2.50 -5.83 -9.36
N ASP A 22 -1.28 -6.30 -9.09
CA ASP A 22 -0.58 -7.23 -9.96
C ASP A 22 0.49 -8.03 -9.23
N TYR A 23 0.91 -9.13 -9.84
CA TYR A 23 1.99 -9.99 -9.39
C TYR A 23 2.92 -10.29 -10.56
N LYS A 24 4.22 -10.06 -10.36
CA LYS A 24 5.25 -10.36 -11.34
C LYS A 24 6.28 -11.30 -10.77
N ASP A 25 6.54 -12.39 -11.46
CA ASP A 25 7.66 -13.29 -11.17
C ASP A 25 8.82 -12.96 -12.12
N SER A 26 9.96 -12.58 -11.56
CA SER A 26 11.18 -12.29 -12.34
C SER A 26 12.18 -13.45 -12.29
N GLY A 27 11.82 -14.61 -11.73
CA GLY A 27 12.68 -15.78 -11.55
C GLY A 27 13.67 -15.64 -10.38
N THR A 28 14.27 -14.47 -10.21
CA THR A 28 15.18 -14.16 -9.08
C THR A 28 14.44 -13.59 -7.87
N HIS A 29 13.30 -12.94 -8.10
CA HIS A 29 12.46 -12.36 -7.08
C HIS A 29 11.03 -12.21 -7.60
N LYS A 30 10.10 -12.13 -6.65
CA LYS A 30 8.68 -11.94 -6.88
C LYS A 30 8.31 -10.53 -6.47
N GLU A 31 7.62 -9.80 -7.33
CA GLU A 31 7.14 -8.45 -7.06
C GLU A 31 5.62 -8.43 -6.97
N ILE A 32 5.11 -7.86 -5.88
CA ILE A 32 3.68 -7.69 -5.65
C ILE A 32 3.37 -6.21 -5.69
N PHE A 33 2.58 -5.81 -6.68
CA PHE A 33 2.16 -4.42 -6.84
C PHE A 33 0.88 -4.21 -6.05
N ALA A 34 0.93 -3.30 -5.08
CA ALA A 34 -0.20 -3.01 -4.22
C ALA A 34 -0.40 -1.50 -4.07
N LYS A 35 -1.65 -1.11 -3.83
CA LYS A 35 -2.01 0.25 -3.43
C LYS A 35 -2.75 0.24 -2.10
N LEU A 36 -2.43 1.20 -1.26
CA LEU A 36 -3.15 1.47 -0.01
C LEU A 36 -4.10 2.62 -0.26
N ASP A 37 -5.40 2.35 -0.25
CA ASP A 37 -6.43 3.32 -0.64
C ASP A 37 -7.51 3.49 0.44
N TYR A 38 -7.17 4.21 1.49
CA TYR A 38 -8.13 4.58 2.53
C TYR A 38 -9.14 5.63 2.03
N PRO A 39 -10.37 5.64 2.59
CA PRO A 39 -11.26 6.80 2.47
C PRO A 39 -10.59 8.05 3.05
N ALA A 40 -11.01 9.22 2.57
CA ALA A 40 -10.39 10.46 3.01
C ALA A 40 -10.72 10.72 4.50
N PRO A 41 -9.71 10.93 5.35
CA PRO A 41 -9.94 11.23 6.76
C PRO A 41 -10.41 12.68 6.95
N LYS A 42 -10.86 13.00 8.17
CA LYS A 42 -11.10 14.39 8.57
C LYS A 42 -9.78 15.13 8.78
N CYS A 43 -9.74 16.44 8.48
CA CYS A 43 -8.54 17.22 8.73
C CYS A 43 -8.31 17.39 10.25
N PRO A 44 -7.09 17.13 10.77
CA PRO A 44 -6.82 17.24 12.21
C PRO A 44 -6.77 18.69 12.71
N HIS A 45 -6.53 19.66 11.82
CA HIS A 45 -6.27 21.05 12.19
C HIS A 45 -7.48 21.98 11.97
N ARG A 46 -8.52 21.52 11.26
CA ARG A 46 -9.74 22.29 10.94
C ARG A 46 -10.90 21.33 10.71
N GLN A 47 -12.14 21.78 10.82
CA GLN A 47 -13.34 21.05 10.35
C GLN A 47 -13.39 20.82 8.81
N GLY A 48 -12.26 20.94 8.11
CA GLY A 48 -12.18 20.74 6.66
C GLY A 48 -12.14 19.27 6.28
N GLU A 49 -12.77 18.94 5.17
CA GLU A 49 -12.64 17.62 4.55
C GLU A 49 -11.29 17.49 3.86
N MET A 50 -10.65 16.33 4.03
CA MET A 50 -9.56 15.95 3.15
C MET A 50 -10.13 15.34 1.87
N ALA A 51 -9.45 15.57 0.74
CA ALA A 51 -9.76 14.91 -0.53
C ALA A 51 -8.62 13.96 -0.90
N LYS A 52 -8.94 12.87 -1.61
CA LYS A 52 -7.95 12.07 -2.30
C LYS A 52 -7.24 12.96 -3.33
N TYR A 53 -5.92 12.96 -3.29
CA TYR A 53 -5.11 13.81 -4.15
C TYR A 53 -4.34 12.92 -5.13
N ASP A 54 -3.21 12.39 -4.69
CA ASP A 54 -2.33 11.57 -5.52
C ASP A 54 -2.00 10.24 -4.82
N PHE A 55 -1.18 9.42 -5.48
CA PHE A 55 -0.42 8.37 -4.82
C PHE A 55 1.03 8.79 -4.65
N GLN A 56 1.65 8.33 -3.57
CA GLN A 56 3.10 8.42 -3.43
C GLN A 56 3.78 7.55 -4.49
N LYS A 57 5.03 7.91 -4.82
CA LYS A 57 5.95 7.01 -5.52
C LYS A 57 6.00 5.65 -4.82
N GLU A 58 6.07 4.60 -5.63
CA GLU A 58 6.14 3.22 -5.15
C GLU A 58 7.30 3.05 -4.18
N SER A 59 6.98 2.56 -2.98
CA SER A 59 7.99 2.14 -2.01
C SER A 59 8.22 0.65 -2.16
N LYS A 60 9.49 0.25 -2.27
CA LYS A 60 9.90 -1.17 -2.25
C LYS A 60 10.07 -1.61 -0.80
N ILE A 61 9.32 -2.63 -0.41
CA ILE A 61 9.36 -3.19 0.94
C ILE A 61 9.70 -4.67 0.81
N PRO A 62 10.83 -5.14 1.36
CA PRO A 62 11.10 -6.57 1.44
C PRO A 62 10.10 -7.20 2.41
N TYR A 63 9.50 -8.32 2.02
CA TYR A 63 8.46 -8.97 2.81
C TYR A 63 8.86 -10.36 3.28
N LEU A 64 9.39 -11.19 2.39
CA LEU A 64 9.84 -12.54 2.73
C LEU A 64 11.06 -12.90 1.88
N GLU A 65 12.09 -13.44 2.52
CA GLU A 65 13.21 -14.09 1.85
C GLU A 65 13.19 -15.57 2.29
N CYS A 66 12.90 -16.49 1.37
CA CYS A 66 12.88 -17.92 1.65
C CYS A 66 13.63 -18.69 0.57
N ALA A 67 14.57 -19.54 0.97
CA ALA A 67 15.36 -20.39 0.07
C ALA A 67 16.01 -19.64 -1.12
N GLY A 68 16.46 -18.40 -0.91
CA GLY A 68 17.07 -17.56 -1.95
C GLY A 68 16.08 -16.76 -2.83
N TYR A 69 14.78 -17.01 -2.71
CA TYR A 69 13.75 -16.24 -3.40
C TYR A 69 13.30 -15.04 -2.56
N LYS A 70 13.47 -13.84 -3.12
CA LYS A 70 13.06 -12.59 -2.48
C LYS A 70 11.66 -12.19 -2.93
N THR A 71 10.78 -11.89 -1.99
CA THR A 71 9.47 -11.29 -2.27
C THR A 71 9.48 -9.83 -1.87
N LEU A 72 9.21 -8.96 -2.84
CA LEU A 72 9.16 -7.51 -2.67
C LEU A 72 7.72 -7.02 -2.87
N ILE A 73 7.24 -6.20 -1.95
CA ILE A 73 5.99 -5.48 -2.13
C ILE A 73 6.32 -4.07 -2.63
N ARG A 74 5.75 -3.72 -3.78
CA ARG A 74 5.73 -2.36 -4.30
C ARG A 74 4.42 -1.71 -3.88
N LEU A 75 4.50 -0.89 -2.84
CA LEU A 75 3.33 -0.25 -2.25
C LEU A 75 3.23 1.22 -2.68
N LYS A 76 2.10 1.59 -3.30
CA LYS A 76 1.67 2.98 -3.47
C LYS A 76 0.77 3.39 -2.33
N LYS A 77 1.11 4.45 -1.60
CA LYS A 77 0.28 4.98 -0.51
C LYS A 77 -0.58 6.13 -1.02
N ARG A 78 -1.88 6.13 -0.69
CA ARG A 78 -2.79 7.24 -1.02
C ARG A 78 -2.36 8.50 -0.27
N CYS A 79 -2.31 9.62 -0.97
CA CYS A 79 -2.09 10.93 -0.40
C CYS A 79 -3.41 11.70 -0.34
N PHE A 80 -3.56 12.48 0.71
CA PHE A 80 -4.70 13.33 0.97
C PHE A 80 -4.27 14.77 1.03
N ARG A 81 -5.14 15.68 0.57
CA ARG A 81 -4.92 17.12 0.70
C ARG A 81 -6.16 17.77 1.30
N CYS A 82 -5.97 18.58 2.33
CA CYS A 82 -7.07 19.35 2.90
C CYS A 82 -7.47 20.47 1.93
N LYS A 83 -8.78 20.60 1.67
CA LYS A 83 -9.31 21.66 0.81
C LYS A 83 -9.06 23.07 1.38
N ILE A 84 -9.09 23.20 2.70
CA ILE A 84 -8.98 24.48 3.41
C ILE A 84 -7.52 24.83 3.74
N CYS A 85 -6.83 24.01 4.54
CA CYS A 85 -5.48 24.34 5.01
C CYS A 85 -4.37 23.93 4.02
N ARG A 86 -4.71 23.30 2.90
CA ARG A 86 -3.80 22.81 1.84
C ARG A 86 -2.71 21.83 2.28
N LYS A 87 -2.63 21.47 3.58
CA LYS A 87 -1.72 20.47 4.13
C LYS A 87 -1.96 19.10 3.49
N LYS A 88 -0.86 18.35 3.31
CA LYS A 88 -0.86 16.98 2.77
C LYS A 88 -0.71 15.98 3.92
N ALA A 89 -1.39 14.84 3.80
CA ALA A 89 -1.19 13.67 4.66
C ALA A 89 -1.07 12.43 3.77
N VAL A 90 -0.38 11.39 4.25
CA VAL A 90 -0.20 10.12 3.54
C VAL A 90 -0.88 9.03 4.34
N ALA A 91 -1.56 8.11 3.66
CA ALA A 91 -2.09 6.91 4.26
C ALA A 91 -0.95 6.07 4.88
N GLU A 92 -1.03 5.82 6.18
CA GLU A 92 -0.12 4.92 6.86
C GLU A 92 -0.73 3.52 6.94
N THR A 93 0.13 2.51 6.94
CA THR A 93 -0.28 1.11 7.14
C THR A 93 0.69 0.45 8.08
N SER A 94 0.18 -0.50 8.86
CA SER A 94 0.95 -1.29 9.82
C SER A 94 1.75 -2.42 9.17
N LEU A 95 1.88 -2.44 7.82
CA LEU A 95 2.87 -3.29 7.15
C LEU A 95 4.27 -2.92 7.62
N ARG A 96 4.69 -3.53 8.74
CA ARG A 96 6.04 -3.45 9.24
C ARG A 96 6.96 -4.18 8.28
N ARG A 97 8.16 -3.62 8.06
CA ARG A 97 9.28 -4.43 7.62
C ARG A 97 9.46 -5.54 8.66
N PRO A 98 9.62 -6.81 8.26
CA PRO A 98 9.97 -7.88 9.20
C PRO A 98 11.22 -7.50 10.01
#